data_AF-A0A090NJ87-F1
#
_entry.id   AF-A0A090NJ87-F1
#
_cell.length_a   1.000
_cell.length_b   1.000
_cell.length_c   1.000
_cell.angle_alpha   90.00
_cell.angle_beta   90.00
_cell.angle_gamma   90.00
#
_symmetry.space_group_name_H-M   'P 1'
#
loop_
_entity.id
_entity.type
_entity.pdbx_description
1 polymer ?
#
loop_
_entity_poly.entity_id
_entity_poly.type
_entity_poly.pdbx_seq_one_letter_code
_entity_poly.pdbx_strand_id
1 'polypeptide(L)' 'MPANVSTEQMKVLSDNEKLMDDLGANVTPAIYYMSKENTLQQAVGLPDQKTLNIIMGNK' A
#
# COMPACT_ATOMS: atom_id res chain seq x y z
N MET A 1 4.44 4.40 28.99
CA MET A 1 3.07 4.47 28.43
C MET A 1 3.21 4.72 26.94
N PRO A 2 2.51 3.99 26.04
CA PRO A 2 2.56 4.33 24.62
C PRO A 2 2.06 5.76 24.45
N ALA A 3 2.62 6.50 23.49
CA ALA A 3 2.21 7.86 23.20
C ALA A 3 0.68 7.88 22.96
N ASN A 4 -0.01 8.80 23.62
CA ASN A 4 -1.44 9.01 23.44
C ASN A 4 -1.68 9.44 21.99
N VAL A 5 -2.00 8.48 21.13
CA VAL A 5 -2.32 8.73 19.72
C VAL A 5 -3.53 9.67 19.70
N SER A 6 -3.40 10.82 19.03
CA SER A 6 -4.51 11.77 18.94
C SER A 6 -5.69 11.15 18.20
N THR A 7 -6.90 11.66 18.43
CA THR A 7 -8.11 11.25 17.67
C THR A 7 -7.91 11.34 16.16
N GLU A 8 -7.16 12.34 15.69
CA GLU A 8 -6.83 12.52 14.28
C GLU A 8 -5.90 11.42 13.78
N GLN A 9 -4.90 11.02 14.57
CA GLN A 9 -4.00 9.91 14.22
C GLN A 9 -4.73 8.57 14.18
N MET A 10 -5.67 8.32 15.11
CA MET A 10 -6.53 7.15 15.06
C MET A 10 -7.38 7.11 13.80
N LYS A 11 -7.96 8.25 13.40
CA LYS A 11 -8.74 8.35 12.17
C LYS A 11 -7.91 7.99 10.93
N VAL A 12 -6.68 8.52 10.82
CA VAL A 12 -5.79 8.20 9.70
C VAL A 12 -5.47 6.71 9.64
N LEU A 13 -5.20 6.08 10.78
CA LEU A 13 -4.93 4.64 10.83
C LEU A 13 -6.15 3.83 10.38
N SER A 14 -7.32 4.11 10.94
CA SER A 14 -8.55 3.39 10.57
C SER A 14 -8.95 3.58 9.11
N ASP A 15 -8.81 4.80 8.56
CA ASP A 15 -9.11 5.06 7.16
C ASP A 15 -8.15 4.29 6.23
N ASN A 16 -6.86 4.21 6.58
CA ASN A 16 -5.85 3.48 5.81
C ASN A 16 -6.01 1.95 5.91
N GLU A 17 -6.31 1.43 7.11
CA GLU A 17 -6.57 0.00 7.35
C GLU A 17 -7.79 -0.45 6.54
N LYS A 18 -8.87 0.33 6.57
CA LYS A 18 -10.06 0.05 5.77
C LYS A 18 -9.75 0.02 4.27
N LEU A 19 -8.95 0.96 3.78
CA LEU A 19 -8.56 0.97 2.37
C LEU A 19 -7.72 -0.26 2.01
N MET A 20 -6.83 -0.70 2.89
CA MET A 20 -6.02 -1.91 2.69
C MET A 20 -6.90 -3.18 2.64
N ASP A 21 -7.91 -3.28 3.51
CA ASP A 21 -8.90 -4.36 3.51
C ASP A 21 -9.75 -4.34 2.24
N ASP A 22 -10.25 -3.17 1.82
CA ASP A 22 -11.05 -3.00 0.61
C ASP A 22 -10.25 -3.39 -0.66
N LEU A 23 -8.92 -3.24 -0.63
CA LEU A 23 -7.99 -3.66 -1.69
C LEU A 23 -7.54 -5.13 -1.57
N GLY A 24 -8.01 -5.86 -0.55
CA GLY A 24 -7.78 -7.30 -0.38
C GLY A 24 -6.36 -7.69 0.00
N ALA A 25 -5.50 -6.75 0.37
CA ALA A 25 -4.16 -7.06 0.86
C ALA A 25 -4.19 -7.20 2.39
N ASN A 26 -4.05 -8.43 2.90
CA ASN A 26 -4.01 -8.68 4.34
C ASN A 26 -2.58 -8.68 4.92
N VAL A 27 -1.56 -8.37 4.10
CA VAL A 27 -0.14 -8.46 4.46
C VAL A 27 0.59 -7.18 4.02
N THR A 28 1.45 -6.65 4.89
CA THR A 28 2.31 -5.51 4.58
C THR A 28 3.72 -5.98 4.17
N PRO A 29 4.39 -5.28 3.23
CA PRO A 29 3.90 -4.11 2.48
C PRO A 29 2.93 -4.49 1.35
N ALA A 30 1.90 -3.66 1.15
CA ALA A 30 0.98 -3.72 0.01
C ALA A 30 1.23 -2.47 -0.86
N ILE A 31 1.85 -2.66 -2.02
CA ILE A 31 2.29 -1.58 -2.91
C ILE A 31 1.32 -1.49 -4.09
N TYR A 32 0.75 -0.30 -4.29
CA TYR A 32 -0.17 -0.01 -5.39
C TYR A 32 0.46 0.97 -6.37
N TYR A 33 0.38 0.67 -7.66
CA TYR A 33 0.92 1.51 -8.73
C TYR A 33 0.00 1.48 -9.95
N MET A 34 0.05 2.53 -10.78
CA MET A 34 -0.73 2.59 -12.02
C MET A 34 0.10 2.10 -13.20
N SER A 35 -0.48 1.22 -14.02
CA SER A 35 0.13 0.82 -15.29
C SER A 35 0.02 1.93 -16.34
N LYS A 36 0.75 1.77 -17.45
CA LYS A 36 0.69 2.69 -18.59
C LYS A 36 -0.70 2.73 -19.24
N GLU A 37 -1.48 1.68 -19.07
CA GLU A 37 -2.84 1.50 -19.56
C GLU A 37 -3.89 2.08 -18.59
N ASN A 38 -3.47 2.84 -17.57
CA ASN A 38 -4.32 3.37 -16.50
C ASN A 38 -5.07 2.28 -15.71
N THR A 39 -4.43 1.12 -15.52
CA THR A 39 -4.97 0.06 -14.68
C THR A 39 -4.25 0.03 -13.33
N LEU A 40 -5.00 -0.14 -12.25
CA LEU A 40 -4.43 -0.29 -10.91
C LEU A 40 -3.76 -1.66 -10.79
N GLN A 41 -2.49 -1.67 -10.38
CA GLN A 41 -1.69 -2.86 -10.16
C GLN A 41 -1.28 -2.97 -8.69
N GLN A 42 -1.10 -4.19 -8.21
CA GLN A 42 -0.78 -4.49 -6.82
C GLN A 42 0.43 -5.41 -6.72
N ALA A 43 1.29 -5.16 -5.74
CA ALA A 43 2.35 -6.07 -5.30
C ALA A 43 2.30 -6.22 -3.78
N VAL A 44 2.25 -7.46 -3.29
CA VAL A 44 2.19 -7.78 -1.85
C VAL A 44 3.49 -8.44 -1.42
N GLY A 45 4.05 -8.01 -0.29
CA GLY A 45 5.34 -8.47 0.21
C GLY A 45 6.52 -7.74 -0.43
N LEU A 46 7.74 -8.28 -0.23
CA LEU A 46 8.94 -7.72 -0.84
C LEU A 46 8.96 -8.05 -2.35
N PRO A 47 8.87 -7.04 -3.25
CA PRO A 47 8.90 -7.30 -4.68
C PRO A 47 10.28 -7.82 -5.12
N ASP A 48 10.29 -8.70 -6.11
CA ASP A 48 11.53 -9.08 -6.79
C ASP A 48 12.08 -7.92 -7.66
N GLN A 49 13.31 -8.05 -8.15
CA GLN A 49 13.99 -6.98 -8.89
C GLN A 49 13.20 -6.52 -10.14
N LYS A 50 12.51 -7.44 -10.82
CA LYS A 50 11.73 -7.13 -12.02
C LYS A 50 10.48 -6.34 -11.65
N THR A 51 9.76 -6.78 -10.64
CA THR A 51 8.56 -6.15 -10.11
C THR A 51 8.88 -4.78 -9.54
N LEU A 52 10.00 -4.65 -8.82
CA LEU A 52 10.50 -3.36 -8.34
C LEU A 52 10.79 -2.39 -9.49
N ASN A 53 11.44 -2.85 -10.56
CA ASN A 53 11.70 -2.00 -11.73
C ASN A 53 10.40 -1.53 -12.39
N ILE A 54 9.38 -2.40 -12.47
CA ILE A 54 8.05 -2.06 -13.01
C ILE A 54 7.36 -1.02 -12.11
N ILE A 55 7.34 -1.24 -10.80
CA ILE A 55 6.76 -0.32 -9.80
C ILE A 55 7.41 1.07 -9.91
N MET A 56 8.74 1.11 -10.07
CA MET A 56 9.51 2.34 -10.21
C MET A 56 9.38 3.01 -11.60
N GLY A 57 8.67 2.39 -12.54
CA GLY A 57 8.52 2.92 -13.91
C GLY A 57 9.78 2.84 -14.77
N ASN A 58 10.76 2.02 -14.36
CA ASN A 58 11.99 1.80 -15.14
C ASN A 58 11.69 1.00 -16.41
N LYS A 59 12.36 1.36 -17.52
CA LYS A 59 12.28 0.68 -18.82
C LYS A 59 13.16 -0.55 -18.88
#